data_AF-A0A525DEJ2-F1
#
_entry.id   AF-A0A525DEJ2-F1
#
_cell.length_a   1.000
_cell.length_b   1.000
_cell.length_c   1.000
_cell.angle_alpha   90.00
_cell.angle_beta   90.00
_cell.angle_gamma   90.00
#
_symmetry.space_group_name_H-M   'P 1'
#
loop_
_entity.id
_entity.type
_entity.pdbx_description
1 polymer ?
#
loop_
_entity_poly.entity_id
_entity_poly.type
_entity_poly.pdbx_seq_one_letter_code
_entity_poly.pdbx_strand_id
1 'polypeptide(L)'
;MREVSCSNCNKAYMIDDSKIKQNTVKVICKQCGQTFLVEKQSEPEVRIIDMPRMISKGHVEPETNESISKVDASADTTASKSIRWMNRIQVRITATLVFLTTAILVGYAVVNYHLEKADMDRKLSTQADITVTRLSRNLVEPFWALDDDLLRESLVSEMMDKQIYAILVRDRDGKDIYIGKKRNSKWKIVNARTDVSRTSLITRKMKILKGKDQIGSVEVYLTTKFMTEELKRSTIYMIVAVLILDLILFLSIYFILSRSIIRPIMNLTNAADQISTGQMNAELTIRTNDEIGMLIKAFQRMQTSLNLALRRLST
;
A
#
# COMPACT_ATOMS: atom_id res chain seq x y z
N MET A 1 -13.99 30.07 -29.24
CA MET A 1 -15.18 29.28 -28.85
C MET A 1 -16.37 29.78 -29.65
N ARG A 2 -17.12 28.88 -30.27
CA ARG A 2 -18.26 29.16 -31.16
C ARG A 2 -19.51 28.46 -30.63
N GLU A 3 -20.65 29.12 -30.76
CA GLU A 3 -21.95 28.51 -30.43
C GLU A 3 -22.43 27.62 -31.58
N VAL A 4 -22.85 26.40 -31.26
CA VAL A 4 -23.53 25.49 -32.19
C VAL A 4 -24.80 24.94 -31.56
N SER A 5 -25.85 24.79 -32.35
CA SER A 5 -27.17 24.35 -31.87
C SER A 5 -27.52 22.95 -32.37
N CYS A 6 -28.14 22.15 -31.52
CA CYS A 6 -28.62 20.83 -31.91
C CYS A 6 -29.75 20.93 -32.95
N SER A 7 -29.62 20.20 -34.06
CA SER A 7 -30.56 20.22 -35.20
C SER A 7 -31.99 19.74 -34.88
N ASN A 8 -32.21 19.10 -33.73
CA ASN A 8 -33.50 18.51 -33.36
C ASN A 8 -34.23 19.26 -32.24
N CYS A 9 -33.51 19.75 -31.23
CA CYS A 9 -34.12 20.44 -30.08
C CYS A 9 -33.65 21.90 -29.89
N ASN A 10 -32.84 22.42 -30.82
CA ASN A 10 -32.28 23.78 -30.80
C ASN A 10 -31.49 24.18 -29.55
N LYS A 11 -31.06 23.22 -28.73
CA LYS A 11 -30.19 23.51 -27.58
C LYS A 11 -28.80 23.93 -28.06
N ALA A 12 -28.33 25.09 -27.59
CA ALA A 12 -27.04 25.65 -27.93
C ALA A 12 -25.90 25.14 -27.03
N TYR A 13 -24.71 24.98 -27.62
CA TYR A 13 -23.47 24.50 -27.01
C TYR A 13 -22.29 25.36 -27.47
N MET A 14 -21.41 25.73 -26.54
CA MET A 14 -20.16 26.42 -26.87
C MET A 14 -19.05 25.39 -27.14
N ILE A 15 -18.54 25.37 -28.36
CA ILE A 15 -17.47 24.47 -28.80
C ILE A 15 -16.18 25.25 -29.03
N ASP A 16 -15.06 24.65 -28.61
CA ASP A 16 -13.71 25.15 -28.89
C ASP A 16 -13.13 24.39 -30.08
N ASP A 17 -13.00 25.07 -31.22
CA ASP A 17 -12.51 24.49 -32.48
C ASP A 17 -11.04 23.99 -32.36
N SER A 18 -10.28 24.44 -31.35
CA SER A 18 -8.90 23.99 -31.03
C SER A 18 -8.85 22.54 -30.56
N LYS A 19 -9.96 22.00 -30.04
CA LYS A 19 -10.07 20.62 -29.56
C LYS A 19 -10.60 19.65 -30.63
N ILE A 20 -10.96 20.17 -31.80
CA ILE A 20 -11.41 19.39 -32.96
C ILE A 20 -10.18 19.00 -33.79
N LYS A 21 -9.80 17.72 -33.73
CA LYS A 21 -8.62 17.17 -34.42
C LYS A 21 -8.87 16.79 -35.89
N GLN A 22 -10.13 16.60 -36.30
CA GLN A 22 -10.56 16.19 -37.65
C GLN A 22 -11.51 17.24 -38.24
N ASN A 23 -11.71 17.26 -39.56
CA ASN A 23 -12.51 18.31 -40.21
C ASN A 23 -13.98 18.35 -39.73
N THR A 24 -14.52 17.20 -39.30
CA THR A 24 -15.88 17.03 -38.76
C THR A 24 -15.84 16.21 -37.46
N VAL A 25 -16.65 16.56 -36.45
CA VAL A 25 -16.85 15.76 -35.23
C VAL A 25 -18.33 15.49 -34.99
N LYS A 26 -18.68 14.24 -34.65
CA LYS A 26 -20.01 13.84 -34.19
C LYS A 26 -20.19 14.21 -32.72
N VAL A 27 -21.21 15.01 -32.40
CA VAL A 27 -21.55 15.45 -31.04
C VAL A 27 -22.93 14.92 -30.68
N ILE A 28 -23.08 14.35 -29.49
CA ILE A 28 -24.37 13.88 -28.96
C ILE A 28 -25.01 14.99 -28.14
N CYS A 29 -26.24 15.37 -28.48
CA CYS A 29 -26.99 16.35 -27.70
C CYS A 29 -27.39 15.75 -26.34
N LYS A 30 -26.98 16.39 -25.24
CA LYS A 30 -27.35 15.97 -23.88
C LYS A 30 -28.84 16.15 -23.55
N GLN A 31 -29.59 16.92 -24.36
CA GLN A 31 -31.01 17.18 -24.10
C GLN A 31 -31.96 16.22 -24.82
N CYS A 32 -31.68 15.83 -26.07
CA CYS A 32 -32.55 14.93 -26.85
C CYS A 32 -31.89 13.61 -27.28
N GLY A 33 -30.60 13.41 -26.99
CA GLY A 33 -29.85 12.19 -27.32
C GLY A 33 -29.45 12.05 -28.79
N GLN A 34 -29.87 12.96 -29.69
CA GLN A 34 -29.52 12.89 -31.10
C GLN A 34 -28.05 13.27 -31.36
N THR A 35 -27.41 12.51 -32.24
CA THR A 35 -26.05 12.82 -32.73
C THR A 35 -26.14 13.76 -33.94
N PHE A 36 -25.37 14.85 -33.94
CA PHE A 36 -25.23 15.77 -35.06
C PHE A 36 -23.76 16.09 -35.35
N LEU A 37 -23.47 16.55 -36.58
CA LEU A 37 -22.11 16.79 -37.05
C LEU A 37 -21.74 18.27 -36.93
N VAL A 38 -20.51 18.54 -36.50
CA VAL A 38 -19.94 19.90 -36.42
C VAL A 38 -18.65 19.96 -37.23
N GLU A 39 -18.60 20.83 -38.25
CA GLU A 39 -17.38 21.11 -39.04
C GLU A 39 -16.50 22.18 -38.39
N LYS A 40 -15.19 22.02 -38.58
CA LYS A 40 -14.13 22.96 -38.17
C LYS A 40 -13.95 24.02 -39.26
N GLN A 41 -13.92 25.30 -38.89
CA GLN A 41 -13.58 26.39 -39.83
C GLN A 41 -12.05 26.53 -39.95
N SER A 42 -11.52 26.63 -41.17
CA SER A 42 -10.10 26.89 -41.45
C SER A 42 -9.80 28.40 -41.46
N GLU A 43 -8.71 28.84 -40.81
CA GLU A 43 -8.21 30.22 -40.88
C GLU A 43 -7.82 30.61 -42.33
N PRO A 44 -8.09 31.86 -42.77
CA PRO A 44 -7.72 32.32 -44.11
C PRO A 44 -6.22 32.62 -44.22
N GLU A 45 -5.58 32.02 -45.23
CA GLU A 45 -4.16 32.19 -45.60
C GLU A 45 -3.99 33.41 -46.53
N VAL A 46 -3.14 34.39 -46.19
CA VAL A 46 -2.83 35.52 -47.09
C VAL A 46 -1.33 35.86 -47.15
N ARG A 47 -0.74 35.35 -48.24
CA ARG A 47 0.32 35.86 -49.16
C ARG A 47 1.48 36.73 -48.67
N ILE A 48 2.67 36.19 -48.93
CA ILE A 48 3.98 36.86 -49.01
C ILE A 48 4.12 37.63 -50.33
N ILE A 49 4.71 38.83 -50.29
CA ILE A 49 5.29 39.55 -51.44
C ILE A 49 6.71 39.97 -51.06
N ASP A 50 7.67 39.69 -51.93
CA ASP A 50 9.11 39.93 -51.75
C ASP A 50 9.62 41.30 -52.25
N MET A 51 10.80 41.66 -51.73
CA MET A 51 11.53 42.94 -51.60
C MET A 51 11.99 43.68 -52.89
N PRO A 52 12.43 44.98 -52.82
CA PRO A 52 13.88 45.26 -52.95
C PRO A 52 14.48 46.51 -52.23
N ARG A 53 15.75 46.33 -51.81
CA ARG A 53 16.96 47.22 -51.65
C ARG A 53 16.96 48.70 -51.18
N MET A 54 17.88 48.92 -50.21
CA MET A 54 18.79 50.05 -49.86
C MET A 54 18.67 51.43 -50.54
N ILE A 55 18.81 52.52 -49.73
CA ILE A 55 19.82 53.63 -49.86
C ILE A 55 19.70 54.69 -48.71
N SER A 56 20.88 55.08 -48.20
CA SER A 56 21.41 56.33 -47.57
C SER A 56 20.70 57.26 -46.55
N LYS A 57 21.46 57.54 -45.47
CA LYS A 57 21.83 58.83 -44.81
C LYS A 57 20.82 60.01 -44.77
N GLY A 58 20.63 60.57 -43.56
CA GLY A 58 20.50 62.02 -43.38
C GLY A 58 19.76 62.53 -42.13
N HIS A 59 20.51 63.23 -41.27
CA HIS A 59 20.15 64.38 -40.42
C HIS A 59 19.39 64.23 -39.08
N VAL A 60 19.88 65.04 -38.14
CA VAL A 60 19.57 65.24 -36.71
C VAL A 60 18.85 66.59 -36.58
N GLU A 61 17.85 66.73 -35.69
CA GLU A 61 17.69 67.80 -34.67
C GLU A 61 16.33 67.73 -33.91
N PRO A 62 16.14 68.41 -32.75
CA PRO A 62 15.68 67.77 -31.51
C PRO A 62 14.37 68.36 -30.93
N GLU A 63 14.13 68.07 -29.64
CA GLU A 63 13.05 68.53 -28.72
C GLU A 63 11.77 67.67 -28.77
N THR A 64 11.12 67.24 -27.67
CA THR A 64 10.97 67.81 -26.33
C THR A 64 10.78 66.72 -25.24
N ASN A 65 11.31 67.04 -24.06
CA ASN A 65 11.01 66.53 -22.73
C ASN A 65 9.54 66.10 -22.48
N GLU A 66 9.30 64.90 -21.92
CA GLU A 66 8.48 64.72 -20.70
C GLU A 66 8.35 63.26 -20.24
N SER A 67 8.51 63.08 -18.94
CA SER A 67 7.97 61.99 -18.10
C SER A 67 8.56 60.57 -18.23
N ILE A 68 9.56 60.33 -17.38
CA ILE A 68 9.88 59.00 -16.85
C ILE A 68 8.66 58.50 -16.06
N SER A 69 7.83 57.67 -16.69
CA SER A 69 6.79 56.90 -16.00
C SER A 69 7.27 55.47 -15.80
N LYS A 70 7.55 55.14 -14.53
CA LYS A 70 7.60 53.82 -13.89
C LYS A 70 7.68 52.61 -14.82
N VAL A 71 8.87 52.00 -14.87
CA VAL A 71 9.03 50.59 -15.19
C VAL A 71 8.37 49.79 -14.06
N ASP A 72 7.19 49.25 -14.31
CA ASP A 72 6.49 48.35 -13.40
C ASP A 72 7.27 47.04 -13.27
N ALA A 73 8.19 47.03 -12.31
CA ALA A 73 8.81 45.84 -11.76
C ALA A 73 7.77 45.08 -10.90
N SER A 74 6.82 44.38 -11.54
CA SER A 74 5.89 43.49 -10.83
C SER A 74 5.27 42.38 -11.67
N ALA A 75 5.94 41.92 -12.73
CA ALA A 75 5.40 40.87 -13.60
C ALA A 75 6.40 39.76 -13.90
N ASP A 76 7.07 39.21 -12.89
CA ASP A 76 7.78 37.92 -13.06
C ASP A 76 7.87 37.13 -11.75
N THR A 77 6.76 36.55 -11.27
CA THR A 77 6.77 35.61 -10.13
C THR A 77 5.76 34.45 -10.25
N THR A 78 5.25 34.13 -11.44
CA THR A 78 4.21 33.09 -11.60
C THR A 78 4.51 32.01 -12.65
N ALA A 79 5.77 31.76 -12.97
CA ALA A 79 6.18 30.63 -13.82
C ALA A 79 6.68 29.39 -13.05
N SER A 80 6.21 29.13 -11.83
CA SER A 80 6.40 27.84 -11.16
C SER A 80 5.32 26.86 -11.63
N LYS A 81 5.57 26.18 -12.75
CA LYS A 81 4.73 25.08 -13.26
C LYS A 81 4.44 24.08 -12.14
N SER A 82 3.15 23.81 -11.92
CA SER A 82 2.67 22.84 -10.93
C SER A 82 3.12 21.41 -11.29
N ILE A 83 4.32 21.01 -10.85
CA ILE A 83 4.75 19.61 -10.90
C ILE A 83 3.74 18.82 -10.06
N ARG A 84 2.98 17.92 -10.71
CA ARG A 84 2.08 16.99 -10.01
C ARG A 84 2.86 16.33 -8.89
N TRP A 85 2.33 16.31 -7.67
CA TRP A 85 3.06 15.87 -6.47
C TRP A 85 3.73 14.49 -6.64
N MET A 86 3.09 13.59 -7.39
CA MET A 86 3.54 12.23 -7.71
C MET A 86 4.73 12.16 -8.69
N ASN A 87 5.03 13.27 -9.37
CA ASN A 87 6.20 13.41 -10.24
C ASN A 87 7.40 14.02 -9.53
N ARG A 88 7.29 14.40 -8.25
CA ARG A 88 8.45 14.80 -7.46
C ARG A 88 9.35 13.58 -7.29
N ILE A 89 10.64 13.76 -7.59
CA ILE A 89 11.67 12.71 -7.46
C ILE A 89 11.62 12.08 -6.07
N GLN A 90 11.41 12.90 -5.02
CA GLN A 90 11.23 12.47 -3.65
C GLN A 90 10.14 11.41 -3.49
N VAL A 91 8.93 11.71 -3.98
CA VAL A 91 7.76 10.85 -3.80
C VAL A 91 7.97 9.52 -4.51
N ARG A 92 8.58 9.55 -5.71
CA ARG A 92 8.90 8.32 -6.46
C ARG A 92 9.90 7.45 -5.70
N ILE A 93 11.03 8.00 -5.26
CA ILE A 93 12.07 7.24 -4.55
C ILE A 93 11.52 6.68 -3.23
N THR A 94 10.86 7.53 -2.42
CA THR A 94 10.30 7.09 -1.14
C THR A 94 9.22 6.02 -1.36
N ALA A 95 8.31 6.20 -2.33
CA ALA A 95 7.28 5.22 -2.62
C ALA A 95 7.87 3.89 -3.12
N THR A 96 8.88 3.91 -4.00
CA THR A 96 9.53 2.68 -4.47
C THR A 96 10.25 1.93 -3.36
N LEU A 97 10.94 2.65 -2.46
CA LEU A 97 11.64 2.02 -1.34
C LEU A 97 10.66 1.42 -0.34
N VAL A 98 9.65 2.18 0.07
CA VAL A 98 8.61 1.68 0.98
C VAL A 98 7.87 0.49 0.35
N PHE A 99 7.54 0.54 -0.93
CA PHE A 99 6.89 -0.59 -1.60
C PHE A 99 7.76 -1.86 -1.57
N LEU A 100 9.06 -1.74 -1.85
CA LEU A 100 9.98 -2.87 -1.78
C LEU A 100 10.10 -3.44 -0.37
N THR A 101 10.21 -2.59 0.65
CA THR A 101 10.28 -3.04 2.04
C THR A 101 8.99 -3.69 2.50
N THR A 102 7.84 -3.08 2.19
CA THR A 102 6.53 -3.66 2.51
C THR A 102 6.35 -5.01 1.82
N ALA A 103 6.77 -5.17 0.56
CA ALA A 103 6.72 -6.45 -0.14
C ALA A 103 7.55 -7.54 0.55
N ILE A 104 8.76 -7.19 1.02
CA ILE A 104 9.63 -8.10 1.79
C ILE A 104 8.98 -8.48 3.12
N LEU A 105 8.43 -7.51 3.85
CA LEU A 105 7.78 -7.73 5.15
C LEU A 105 6.52 -8.58 5.02
N VAL A 106 5.72 -8.38 3.97
CA VAL A 106 4.56 -9.21 3.66
C VAL A 106 5.00 -10.64 3.34
N GLY A 107 6.04 -10.82 2.51
CA GLY A 107 6.59 -12.14 2.23
C GLY A 107 7.05 -12.87 3.49
N TYR A 108 7.79 -12.17 4.35
CA TYR A 108 8.20 -12.69 5.66
C TYR A 108 7.00 -13.07 6.54
N ALA A 109 6.00 -12.20 6.64
CA ALA A 109 4.80 -12.43 7.45
C ALA A 109 4.01 -13.67 6.97
N VAL A 110 3.86 -13.84 5.65
CA VAL A 110 3.20 -15.01 5.05
C VAL A 110 3.95 -16.29 5.37
N VAL A 111 5.27 -16.32 5.17
CA VAL A 111 6.09 -17.48 5.51
C VAL A 111 5.99 -17.81 7.00
N ASN A 112 6.11 -16.80 7.87
CA ASN A 112 6.03 -16.99 9.32
C ASN A 112 4.66 -17.54 9.74
N TYR A 113 3.56 -17.01 9.19
CA TYR A 113 2.22 -17.51 9.45
C TYR A 113 2.08 -19.00 9.10
N HIS A 114 2.61 -19.42 7.94
CA HIS A 114 2.54 -20.81 7.52
C HIS A 114 3.39 -21.74 8.39
N LEU A 115 4.58 -21.30 8.79
CA LEU A 115 5.45 -22.06 9.70
C LEU A 115 4.80 -22.23 11.08
N GLU A 116 4.26 -21.15 11.65
CA GLU A 116 3.63 -21.16 12.97
C GLU A 116 2.37 -22.03 12.98
N LYS A 117 1.52 -21.89 11.95
CA LYS A 117 0.32 -22.73 11.81
C LYS A 117 0.66 -24.21 11.69
N ALA A 118 1.66 -24.56 10.88
CA ALA A 118 2.05 -25.96 10.68
C ALA A 118 2.61 -26.60 11.97
N ASP A 119 3.36 -25.85 12.77
CA ASP A 119 3.84 -26.30 14.08
C ASP A 119 2.68 -26.54 15.06
N MET A 120 1.74 -25.60 15.14
CA MET A 120 0.60 -25.73 16.05
C MET A 120 -0.33 -26.90 15.66
N ASP A 121 -0.57 -27.12 14.36
CA ASP A 121 -1.35 -28.28 13.87
C ASP A 121 -0.67 -29.61 14.26
N ARG A 122 0.67 -29.69 14.16
CA ARG A 122 1.44 -30.87 14.61
C ARG A 122 1.33 -31.07 16.12
N LYS A 123 1.51 -30.01 16.92
CA LYS A 123 1.38 -30.08 18.39
C LYS A 123 0.02 -30.58 18.82
N LEU A 124 -1.05 -30.06 18.21
CA LEU A 124 -2.42 -30.47 18.52
C LEU A 124 -2.70 -31.92 18.12
N SER A 125 -2.17 -32.37 16.98
CA SER A 125 -2.22 -33.78 16.57
C SER A 125 -1.52 -34.68 17.58
N THR A 126 -0.27 -34.37 17.94
CA THR A 126 0.52 -35.14 18.91
C THR A 126 -0.18 -35.19 20.27
N GLN A 127 -0.77 -34.09 20.70
CA GLN A 127 -1.54 -34.03 21.94
C GLN A 127 -2.77 -34.94 21.89
N ALA A 128 -3.50 -34.97 20.77
CA ALA A 128 -4.61 -35.91 20.58
C ALA A 128 -4.14 -37.38 20.66
N ASP A 129 -3.00 -37.71 20.06
CA ASP A 129 -2.41 -39.05 20.09
C ASP A 129 -1.98 -39.46 21.52
N ILE A 130 -1.35 -38.57 22.27
CA ILE A 130 -0.97 -38.80 23.67
C ILE A 130 -2.21 -38.98 24.55
N THR A 131 -3.19 -38.08 24.42
CA THR A 131 -4.42 -38.10 25.23
C THR A 131 -5.23 -39.38 24.97
N VAL A 132 -5.43 -39.77 23.71
CA VAL A 132 -6.18 -41.00 23.41
C VAL A 132 -5.44 -42.24 23.94
N THR A 133 -4.10 -42.25 23.89
CA THR A 133 -3.27 -43.33 24.43
C THR A 133 -3.41 -43.43 25.94
N ARG A 134 -3.30 -42.30 26.64
CA ARG A 134 -3.48 -42.24 28.10
C ARG A 134 -4.87 -42.70 28.52
N LEU A 135 -5.91 -42.19 27.87
CA LEU A 135 -7.30 -42.59 28.11
C LEU A 135 -7.52 -44.08 27.86
N SER A 136 -6.97 -44.64 26.78
CA SER A 136 -7.13 -46.07 26.48
C SER A 136 -6.61 -46.99 27.59
N ARG A 137 -5.62 -46.53 28.37
CA ARG A 137 -5.02 -47.27 29.48
C ARG A 137 -5.72 -46.96 30.80
N ASN A 138 -6.01 -45.69 31.08
CA ASN A 138 -6.60 -45.25 32.34
C ASN A 138 -8.08 -45.62 32.47
N LEU A 139 -8.80 -45.75 31.34
CA LEU A 139 -10.22 -46.13 31.34
C LEU A 139 -10.43 -47.65 31.44
N VAL A 140 -9.40 -48.49 31.42
CA VAL A 140 -9.56 -49.96 31.47
C VAL A 140 -10.31 -50.39 32.73
N GLU A 141 -9.87 -49.95 33.91
CA GLU A 141 -10.47 -50.36 35.19
C GLU A 141 -11.90 -49.80 35.36
N PRO A 142 -12.15 -48.48 35.21
CA PRO A 142 -13.51 -47.95 35.37
C PRO A 142 -14.50 -48.51 34.34
N PHE A 143 -14.04 -48.76 33.11
CA PHE A 143 -14.89 -49.31 32.05
C PHE A 143 -15.23 -50.79 32.32
N TRP A 144 -14.26 -51.59 32.77
CA TRP A 144 -14.52 -53.00 33.10
C TRP A 144 -15.39 -53.16 34.36
N ALA A 145 -15.18 -52.31 35.36
CA ALA A 145 -15.95 -52.32 36.60
C ALA A 145 -17.39 -51.78 36.43
N LEU A 146 -17.74 -51.24 35.24
CA LEU A 146 -19.01 -50.57 34.97
C LEU A 146 -19.26 -49.40 35.93
N ASP A 147 -18.19 -48.73 36.37
CA ASP A 147 -18.26 -47.55 37.24
C ASP A 147 -18.42 -46.29 36.39
N ASP A 148 -19.67 -46.00 36.04
CA ASP A 148 -20.03 -44.86 35.21
C ASP A 148 -19.67 -43.51 35.85
N ASP A 149 -19.67 -43.43 37.18
CA ASP A 149 -19.34 -42.19 37.89
C ASP A 149 -17.84 -41.92 37.79
N LEU A 150 -17.00 -42.92 38.08
CA LEU A 150 -15.54 -42.81 37.93
C LEU A 150 -15.13 -42.58 36.46
N LEU A 151 -15.81 -43.23 35.51
CA LEU A 151 -15.58 -42.99 34.08
C LEU A 151 -15.92 -41.54 33.72
N ARG A 152 -17.08 -41.03 34.18
CA ARG A 152 -17.51 -39.64 33.93
C ARG A 152 -16.53 -38.62 34.52
N GLU A 153 -16.05 -38.82 35.74
CA GLU A 153 -15.07 -37.93 36.37
C GLU A 153 -13.71 -37.96 35.67
N SER A 154 -13.29 -39.14 35.19
CA SER A 154 -12.06 -39.29 34.40
C SER A 154 -12.15 -38.50 33.08
N LEU A 155 -13.29 -38.57 32.38
CA LEU A 155 -13.53 -37.81 31.16
C LEU A 155 -13.56 -36.29 31.42
N VAL A 156 -14.23 -35.86 32.50
CA VAL A 156 -14.31 -34.44 32.87
C VAL A 156 -12.93 -33.89 33.24
N SER A 157 -12.12 -34.67 33.96
CA SER A 157 -10.75 -34.31 34.34
C SER A 157 -9.85 -34.10 33.13
N GLU A 158 -9.94 -34.98 32.13
CA GLU A 158 -9.23 -34.81 30.85
C GLU A 158 -9.70 -33.56 30.10
N MET A 159 -11.01 -33.31 30.11
CA MET A 159 -11.62 -32.11 29.53
C MET A 159 -11.33 -30.81 30.32
N MET A 160 -10.53 -30.83 31.38
CA MET A 160 -9.96 -29.59 31.94
C MET A 160 -9.05 -28.89 30.93
N ASP A 161 -8.45 -29.67 30.01
CA ASP A 161 -7.86 -29.11 28.81
C ASP A 161 -8.95 -28.43 27.94
N LYS A 162 -8.81 -27.11 27.76
CA LYS A 162 -9.73 -26.30 26.97
C LYS A 162 -9.83 -26.77 25.51
N GLN A 163 -8.77 -27.39 24.97
CA GLN A 163 -8.69 -27.81 23.57
C GLN A 163 -9.51 -29.06 23.27
N ILE A 164 -9.80 -29.89 24.28
CA ILE A 164 -10.65 -31.08 24.11
C ILE A 164 -12.11 -30.62 23.98
N TYR A 165 -12.66 -30.83 22.78
CA TYR A 165 -14.05 -30.54 22.46
C TYR A 165 -14.98 -31.65 22.92
N ALA A 166 -14.61 -32.91 22.70
CA ALA A 166 -15.39 -34.06 23.10
C ALA A 166 -14.52 -35.29 23.35
N ILE A 167 -14.99 -36.17 24.23
CA ILE A 167 -14.47 -37.53 24.42
C ILE A 167 -15.66 -38.48 24.40
N LEU A 168 -15.60 -39.50 23.53
CA LEU A 168 -16.63 -40.52 23.41
C LEU A 168 -16.02 -41.88 23.75
N VAL A 169 -16.59 -42.56 24.74
CA VAL A 169 -16.30 -43.96 25.02
C VAL A 169 -17.42 -44.78 24.41
N ARG A 170 -17.06 -45.72 23.55
CA ARG A 170 -17.97 -46.62 22.86
C ARG A 170 -17.81 -48.04 23.37
N ASP A 171 -18.90 -48.78 23.25
CA ASP A 171 -18.93 -50.21 23.53
C ASP A 171 -18.01 -51.01 22.57
N ARG A 172 -17.85 -52.31 22.80
CA ARG A 172 -17.01 -53.24 22.04
C ARG A 172 -17.26 -53.16 20.53
N ASP A 173 -18.52 -53.05 20.12
CA ASP A 173 -18.93 -52.99 18.70
C ASP A 173 -18.62 -51.64 18.05
N GLY A 174 -18.29 -50.62 18.86
CA GLY A 174 -17.91 -49.28 18.37
C GLY A 174 -19.03 -48.50 17.71
N LYS A 175 -20.28 -48.97 17.76
CA LYS A 175 -21.47 -48.30 17.23
C LYS A 175 -22.03 -47.30 18.24
N ASP A 176 -22.43 -47.81 19.40
CA ASP A 176 -23.10 -47.00 20.41
C ASP A 176 -22.11 -46.26 21.32
N ILE A 177 -22.49 -45.04 21.68
CA ILE A 177 -21.80 -44.25 22.70
C ILE A 177 -22.24 -44.80 24.05
N TYR A 178 -21.33 -45.46 24.75
CA TYR A 178 -21.55 -45.90 26.12
C TYR A 178 -21.63 -44.68 27.05
N ILE A 179 -20.54 -43.90 27.09
CA ILE A 179 -20.47 -42.63 27.82
C ILE A 179 -19.69 -41.62 26.99
N GLY A 180 -20.23 -40.41 26.86
CA GLY A 180 -19.54 -39.34 26.17
C GLY A 180 -19.73 -37.99 26.86
N LYS A 181 -18.71 -37.14 26.74
CA LYS A 181 -18.74 -35.74 27.16
C LYS A 181 -18.38 -34.86 25.96
N LYS A 182 -19.07 -33.74 25.79
CA LYS A 182 -18.78 -32.75 24.74
C LYS A 182 -18.98 -31.33 25.24
N ARG A 183 -18.40 -30.36 24.55
CA ARG A 183 -18.63 -28.95 24.80
C ARG A 183 -19.80 -28.43 23.97
N ASN A 184 -20.71 -27.71 24.63
CA ASN A 184 -21.80 -27.01 23.94
C ASN A 184 -21.33 -25.65 23.37
N SER A 185 -22.26 -24.88 22.81
CA SER A 185 -21.98 -23.53 22.25
C SER A 185 -21.43 -22.54 23.29
N LYS A 186 -21.79 -22.70 24.57
CA LYS A 186 -21.29 -21.90 25.71
C LYS A 186 -19.99 -22.45 26.30
N TRP A 187 -19.33 -23.39 25.61
CA TRP A 187 -18.10 -24.06 26.03
C TRP A 187 -18.18 -24.87 27.34
N LYS A 188 -19.39 -25.11 27.84
CA LYS A 188 -19.63 -25.94 29.04
C LYS A 188 -19.64 -27.42 28.66
N ILE A 189 -19.10 -28.25 29.54
CA ILE A 189 -19.09 -29.71 29.39
C ILE A 189 -20.52 -30.23 29.63
N VAL A 190 -21.03 -30.99 28.67
CA VAL A 190 -22.35 -31.64 28.70
C VAL A 190 -22.21 -33.07 28.21
N ASN A 191 -23.23 -33.91 28.47
CA ASN A 191 -23.22 -35.28 27.97
C ASN A 191 -23.34 -35.32 26.43
N ALA A 192 -22.57 -36.20 25.80
CA ALA A 192 -22.64 -36.47 24.38
C ALA A 192 -23.46 -37.74 24.17
N ARG A 193 -24.67 -37.59 23.60
CA ARG A 193 -25.57 -38.69 23.26
C ARG A 193 -25.60 -39.01 21.76
N THR A 194 -24.91 -38.21 20.97
CA THR A 194 -24.88 -38.30 19.50
C THR A 194 -23.45 -38.14 19.05
N ASP A 195 -23.15 -38.69 17.89
CA ASP A 195 -21.85 -38.51 17.25
C ASP A 195 -21.52 -37.04 17.03
N VAL A 196 -20.21 -36.78 17.02
CA VAL A 196 -19.65 -35.46 16.80
C VAL A 196 -19.21 -35.37 15.35
N SER A 197 -20.08 -34.79 14.51
CA SER A 197 -19.73 -34.49 13.12
C SER A 197 -19.34 -33.02 13.00
N ARG A 198 -18.03 -32.73 13.09
CA ARG A 198 -17.46 -31.41 12.78
C ARG A 198 -16.14 -31.60 12.03
N THR A 199 -16.06 -31.02 10.84
CA THR A 199 -14.89 -31.13 9.94
C THR A 199 -13.63 -30.43 10.46
N SER A 200 -13.77 -29.48 11.39
CA SER A 200 -12.67 -28.69 11.94
C SER A 200 -12.08 -29.25 13.24
N LEU A 201 -12.35 -30.53 13.55
CA LEU A 201 -11.83 -31.19 14.75
C LEU A 201 -10.76 -32.20 14.37
N ILE A 202 -9.70 -32.25 15.17
CA ILE A 202 -8.73 -33.34 15.11
C ILE A 202 -9.30 -34.50 15.91
N THR A 203 -9.52 -35.63 15.24
CA THR A 203 -10.05 -36.84 15.86
C THR A 203 -8.99 -37.91 15.97
N ARG A 204 -8.93 -38.58 17.12
CA ARG A 204 -8.15 -39.79 17.34
C ARG A 204 -8.98 -40.84 18.05
N LYS A 205 -8.77 -42.10 17.67
CA LYS A 205 -9.50 -43.26 18.20
C LYS A 205 -8.52 -44.33 18.63
N MET A 206 -8.75 -44.92 19.79
CA MET A 206 -7.99 -46.07 20.28
C MET A 206 -8.89 -47.10 20.94
N LYS A 207 -8.54 -48.37 20.80
CA LYS A 207 -9.23 -49.48 21.46
C LYS A 207 -8.84 -49.50 22.94
N ILE A 208 -9.81 -49.82 23.80
CA ILE A 208 -9.58 -50.12 25.22
C ILE A 208 -9.42 -51.63 25.33
N LEU A 209 -8.28 -52.09 25.84
CA LEU A 209 -7.93 -53.50 25.92
C LEU A 209 -7.74 -53.92 27.38
N LYS A 210 -8.37 -55.03 27.78
CA LYS A 210 -8.07 -55.72 29.05
C LYS A 210 -7.32 -57.01 28.72
N GLY A 211 -6.01 -57.00 28.93
CA GLY A 211 -5.14 -58.06 28.42
C GLY A 211 -5.16 -58.09 26.89
N LYS A 212 -5.74 -59.14 26.30
CA LYS A 212 -5.90 -59.29 24.84
C LYS A 212 -7.32 -58.94 24.34
N ASP A 213 -8.27 -58.77 25.25
CA ASP A 213 -9.67 -58.59 24.90
C ASP A 213 -10.00 -57.12 24.70
N GLN A 214 -10.57 -56.78 23.55
CA GLN A 214 -11.15 -55.47 23.31
C GLN A 214 -12.46 -55.36 24.09
N ILE A 215 -12.52 -54.41 25.02
CA ILE A 215 -13.74 -54.14 25.80
C ILE A 215 -14.50 -52.93 25.26
N GLY A 216 -13.83 -52.00 24.59
CA GLY A 216 -14.45 -50.82 24.01
C GLY A 216 -13.48 -49.99 23.16
N SER A 217 -13.86 -48.75 22.89
CA SER A 217 -12.95 -47.77 22.27
C SER A 217 -13.19 -46.36 22.81
N VAL A 218 -12.13 -45.56 22.82
CA VAL A 218 -12.19 -44.13 23.17
C VAL A 218 -11.85 -43.28 21.95
N GLU A 219 -12.63 -42.25 21.73
CA GLU A 219 -12.45 -41.25 20.69
C GLU A 219 -12.30 -39.87 21.32
N VAL A 220 -11.25 -39.16 20.94
CA VAL A 220 -10.95 -37.82 21.43
C VAL A 220 -11.03 -36.83 20.26
N TYR A 221 -11.69 -35.71 20.50
CA TYR A 221 -11.91 -34.66 19.52
C TYR A 221 -11.33 -33.35 20.03
N LEU A 222 -10.26 -32.84 19.40
CA LEU A 222 -9.62 -31.57 19.73
C LEU A 222 -10.04 -30.48 18.76
N THR A 223 -10.21 -29.26 19.27
CA THR A 223 -10.55 -28.07 18.47
C THR A 223 -9.34 -27.20 18.17
N THR A 224 -9.24 -26.69 16.94
CA THR A 224 -8.24 -25.68 16.56
C THR A 224 -8.66 -24.25 16.95
N LYS A 225 -9.85 -24.04 17.54
CA LYS A 225 -10.39 -22.69 17.80
C LYS A 225 -9.43 -21.81 18.58
N PHE A 226 -8.94 -22.27 19.74
CA PHE A 226 -8.08 -21.44 20.60
C PHE A 226 -6.75 -21.11 19.93
N MET A 227 -6.17 -22.08 19.24
CA MET A 227 -4.97 -21.92 18.44
C MET A 227 -5.17 -20.88 17.33
N THR A 228 -6.30 -20.92 16.61
CA THR A 228 -6.57 -19.92 15.57
C THR A 228 -6.78 -18.51 16.13
N GLU A 229 -7.34 -18.37 17.33
CA GLU A 229 -7.47 -17.06 17.99
C GLU A 229 -6.11 -16.53 18.47
N GLU A 230 -5.24 -17.40 18.98
CA GLU A 230 -3.86 -17.06 19.32
C GLU A 230 -3.06 -16.64 18.08
N LEU A 231 -3.18 -17.38 16.97
CA LEU A 231 -2.60 -17.03 15.66
C LEU A 231 -3.11 -15.69 15.13
N LYS A 232 -4.42 -15.44 15.20
CA LYS A 232 -5.00 -14.14 14.78
C LYS A 232 -4.43 -12.99 15.60
N ARG A 233 -4.34 -13.15 16.92
CA ARG A 233 -3.78 -12.12 17.81
C ARG A 233 -2.31 -11.85 17.48
N SER A 234 -1.51 -12.90 17.30
CA SER A 234 -0.10 -12.80 16.86
C SER A 234 0.01 -12.08 15.51
N THR A 235 -0.84 -12.46 14.54
CA THR A 235 -0.90 -11.86 13.20
C THR A 235 -1.26 -10.37 13.28
N ILE A 236 -2.23 -9.97 14.12
CA ILE A 236 -2.60 -8.57 14.30
C ILE A 236 -1.43 -7.76 14.89
N TYR A 237 -0.73 -8.28 15.90
CA TYR A 237 0.45 -7.61 16.45
C TYR A 237 1.55 -7.42 15.41
N MET A 238 1.79 -8.45 14.58
CA MET A 238 2.76 -8.38 13.50
C MET A 238 2.37 -7.33 12.45
N ILE A 239 1.10 -7.27 12.03
CA ILE A 239 0.61 -6.26 11.10
C ILE A 239 0.80 -4.86 11.67
N VAL A 240 0.42 -4.62 12.93
CA VAL A 240 0.59 -3.32 13.59
C VAL A 240 2.07 -2.94 13.67
N ALA A 241 2.94 -3.88 14.02
CA ALA A 241 4.39 -3.65 14.07
C ALA A 241 4.95 -3.28 12.69
N VAL A 242 4.54 -3.98 11.62
CA VAL A 242 4.93 -3.67 10.24
C VAL A 242 4.46 -2.27 9.83
N LEU A 243 3.21 -1.89 10.12
CA LEU A 243 2.68 -0.58 9.78
C LEU A 243 3.42 0.56 10.52
N ILE A 244 3.75 0.37 11.79
CA ILE A 244 4.54 1.34 12.56
C ILE A 244 5.95 1.47 11.97
N LEU A 245 6.58 0.35 11.63
CA LEU A 245 7.92 0.33 11.06
C LEU A 245 7.94 1.01 9.68
N ASP A 246 6.96 0.72 8.81
CA ASP A 246 6.82 1.36 7.50
C ASP A 246 6.56 2.87 7.64
N LEU A 247 5.77 3.30 8.64
CA LEU A 247 5.55 4.73 8.90
C LEU A 247 6.85 5.43 9.33
N ILE A 248 7.60 4.84 10.25
CA ILE A 248 8.90 5.38 10.70
C ILE A 248 9.88 5.45 9.53
N LEU A 249 9.94 4.39 8.71
CA LEU A 249 10.78 4.33 7.53
C LEU A 249 10.40 5.42 6.51
N PHE A 250 9.11 5.57 6.23
CA PHE A 250 8.60 6.62 5.35
C PHE A 250 9.01 8.02 5.83
N LEU A 251 8.75 8.34 7.11
CA LEU A 251 9.05 9.66 7.68
C LEU A 251 10.56 9.95 7.71
N SER A 252 11.37 8.95 8.08
CA SER A 252 12.83 9.10 8.12
C SER A 252 13.40 9.34 6.72
N ILE A 253 13.05 8.51 5.74
CA ILE A 253 13.48 8.68 4.35
C ILE A 253 13.01 10.04 3.79
N TYR A 254 11.75 10.39 4.03
CA TYR A 254 11.19 11.66 3.58
C TYR A 254 11.99 12.86 4.11
N PHE A 255 12.30 12.87 5.41
CA PHE A 255 13.03 13.96 6.05
C PHE A 255 14.50 14.00 5.58
N ILE A 256 15.17 12.86 5.49
CA ILE A 256 16.56 12.73 5.04
C ILE A 256 16.71 13.22 3.59
N LEU A 257 15.87 12.73 2.67
CA LEU A 257 15.91 13.15 1.26
C LEU A 257 15.65 14.65 1.11
N SER A 258 14.67 15.18 1.86
CA SER A 258 14.35 16.61 1.85
C SER A 258 15.56 17.46 2.21
N ARG A 259 16.26 17.10 3.29
CA ARG A 259 17.37 17.89 3.82
C ARG A 259 18.69 17.67 3.07
N SER A 260 19.00 16.43 2.70
CA SER A 260 20.31 16.05 2.16
C SER A 260 20.42 16.21 0.64
N ILE A 261 19.31 16.10 -0.09
CA ILE A 261 19.34 16.10 -1.56
C ILE A 261 18.47 17.21 -2.13
N ILE A 262 17.20 17.27 -1.75
CA ILE A 262 16.21 18.11 -2.44
C ILE A 262 16.45 19.60 -2.17
N ARG A 263 16.64 19.99 -0.91
CA ARG A 263 16.93 21.39 -0.57
C ARG A 263 18.22 21.90 -1.22
N PRO A 264 19.37 21.19 -1.14
CA PRO A 264 20.59 21.59 -1.85
C PRO A 264 20.41 21.73 -3.37
N ILE A 265 19.75 20.77 -4.02
CA ILE A 265 19.50 20.84 -5.47
C ILE A 265 18.63 22.04 -5.81
N MET A 266 17.56 22.28 -5.05
CA MET A 266 16.65 23.41 -5.28
C MET A 266 17.36 24.76 -5.06
N ASN A 267 18.26 24.85 -4.08
CA ASN A 267 19.11 26.03 -3.88
C ASN A 267 20.05 26.26 -5.07
N LEU A 268 20.68 25.19 -5.59
CA LEU A 268 21.52 25.28 -6.78
C LEU A 268 20.73 25.70 -8.02
N THR A 269 19.52 25.15 -8.22
CA THR A 269 18.64 25.54 -9.32
C THR A 269 18.27 27.01 -9.23
N ASN A 270 17.91 27.51 -8.05
CA ASN A 270 17.58 28.92 -7.85
C ASN A 270 18.79 29.84 -8.08
N ALA A 271 19.98 29.45 -7.62
CA ALA A 271 21.20 30.22 -7.86
C ALA A 271 21.59 30.26 -9.34
N ALA A 272 21.42 29.14 -10.06
CA ALA A 272 21.64 29.07 -11.49
C ALA A 272 20.71 30.02 -12.26
N ASP A 273 19.43 30.06 -11.86
CA ASP A 273 18.42 30.95 -12.43
C ASP A 273 18.78 32.43 -12.22
N GLN A 274 19.19 32.80 -11.00
CA GLN A 274 19.70 34.14 -10.69
C GLN A 274 20.92 34.53 -11.53
N ILE A 275 21.92 33.64 -11.64
CA ILE A 275 23.11 33.89 -12.47
C ILE A 275 22.71 34.09 -13.93
N SER A 276 21.74 33.33 -14.45
CA SER A 276 21.27 33.45 -15.83
C SER A 276 20.62 34.80 -16.15
N THR A 277 20.05 35.46 -15.14
CA THR A 277 19.44 36.80 -15.22
C THR A 277 20.43 37.93 -14.93
N GLY A 278 21.72 37.62 -14.77
CA GLY A 278 22.79 38.59 -14.52
C GLY A 278 23.11 38.85 -13.04
N GLN A 279 22.41 38.19 -12.10
CA GLN A 279 22.66 38.34 -10.67
C GLN A 279 23.78 37.39 -10.20
N MET A 280 25.01 37.90 -10.19
CA MET A 280 26.22 37.11 -9.91
C MET A 280 26.52 36.91 -8.41
N ASN A 281 25.71 37.46 -7.50
CA ASN A 281 25.95 37.48 -6.06
C ASN A 281 25.18 36.38 -5.29
N ALA A 282 24.66 35.35 -5.96
CA ALA A 282 23.94 34.27 -5.30
C ALA A 282 24.84 33.52 -4.32
N GLU A 283 24.47 33.45 -3.03
CA GLU A 283 25.21 32.71 -2.00
C GLU A 283 24.90 31.22 -2.04
N LEU A 284 25.90 30.42 -2.39
CA LEU A 284 25.83 28.96 -2.33
C LEU A 284 26.44 28.45 -1.03
N THR A 285 25.60 28.02 -0.09
CA THR A 285 26.07 27.45 1.18
C THR A 285 26.36 25.95 1.03
N ILE A 286 27.61 25.55 1.29
CA ILE A 286 28.00 24.14 1.34
C ILE A 286 27.62 23.59 2.72
N ARG A 287 26.68 22.64 2.76
CA ARG A 287 26.18 22.03 4.01
C ARG A 287 26.55 20.57 4.19
N THR A 288 27.11 19.94 3.15
CA THR A 288 27.43 18.51 3.11
C THR A 288 28.83 18.32 2.52
N ASN A 289 29.51 17.25 2.92
CA ASN A 289 30.82 16.83 2.40
C ASN A 289 30.70 15.58 1.52
N ASP A 290 29.59 15.47 0.78
CA ASP A 290 29.27 14.39 -0.15
C ASP A 290 29.37 14.88 -1.60
N GLU A 291 28.89 14.07 -2.56
CA GLU A 291 28.84 14.40 -3.99
C GLU A 291 28.04 15.68 -4.26
N ILE A 292 27.00 15.96 -3.46
CA ILE A 292 26.22 17.19 -3.54
C ILE A 292 27.08 18.38 -3.11
N GLY A 293 27.86 18.24 -2.03
CA GLY A 293 28.83 19.25 -1.59
C GLY A 293 29.92 19.52 -2.64
N MET A 294 30.42 18.47 -3.30
CA MET A 294 31.37 18.61 -4.42
C MET A 294 30.75 19.35 -5.61
N LEU A 295 29.50 19.05 -5.94
CA LEU A 295 28.75 19.74 -6.99
C LEU A 295 28.59 21.23 -6.68
N ILE A 296 28.21 21.58 -5.44
CA ILE A 296 28.10 22.98 -5.00
C ILE A 296 29.44 23.72 -5.17
N LYS A 297 30.56 23.10 -4.75
CA LYS A 297 31.92 23.67 -4.92
C LYS A 297 32.29 23.88 -6.39
N ALA A 298 31.94 22.93 -7.26
CA ALA A 298 32.18 23.07 -8.70
C ALA A 298 31.36 24.23 -9.30
N PHE A 299 30.10 24.36 -8.88
CA PHE A 299 29.21 25.42 -9.34
C PHE A 299 29.67 26.81 -8.89
N GLN A 300 30.14 26.94 -7.64
CA GLN A 300 30.75 28.18 -7.14
C GLN A 300 31.98 28.62 -7.95
N ARG A 301 32.84 27.67 -8.35
CA ARG A 301 34.00 27.98 -9.20
C ARG A 301 33.56 28.52 -10.56
N MET A 302 32.54 27.92 -11.18
CA MET A 302 31.98 28.40 -12.44
C MET A 302 31.40 29.82 -12.31
N GLN A 303 30.60 30.08 -11.27
CA GLN A 303 30.05 31.41 -10.98
C GLN A 303 31.17 32.46 -10.85
N THR A 304 32.24 32.13 -10.13
CA THR A 304 33.39 33.03 -9.93
C THR A 304 34.10 33.32 -11.26
N SER A 305 34.32 32.30 -12.10
CA SER A 305 34.94 32.46 -13.41
C SER A 305 34.09 33.30 -14.37
N LEU A 306 32.77 33.10 -14.39
CA LEU A 306 31.85 33.90 -15.21
C LEU A 306 31.81 35.37 -14.78
N ASN A 307 31.72 35.64 -13.48
CA ASN A 307 31.72 37.01 -12.95
C ASN A 307 33.03 37.75 -13.30
N LEU A 308 34.19 37.07 -13.19
CA LEU A 308 35.48 37.63 -13.59
C LEU A 308 35.54 37.93 -15.10
N ALA A 309 35.03 37.03 -15.94
CA ALA A 309 35.00 37.23 -17.38
C ALA A 309 34.12 38.43 -17.77
N LEU A 310 32.95 38.58 -17.16
CA LEU A 310 32.05 39.70 -17.41
C LEU A 310 32.64 41.05 -16.99
N ARG A 311 33.30 41.11 -15.82
CA ARG A 311 33.97 42.35 -15.35
C ARG A 311 35.08 42.82 -16.30
N ARG A 312 35.79 41.89 -16.94
CA ARG A 312 36.81 42.23 -17.94
C ARG A 312 36.23 42.80 -19.23
N LEU A 313 35.00 42.47 -19.58
CA LEU A 313 34.31 43.01 -20.76
C LEU A 313 33.69 44.39 -20.49
N SER A 314 33.42 44.72 -19.22
CA SER A 314 32.89 46.03 -18.83
C SER A 314 33.95 47.10 -18.56
N THR A 315 35.23 46.80 -18.80
CA THR A 315 36.37 47.72 -18.62
C THR A 315 37.01 47.99 -19.97
#